data_AF-A0A924G334-F1
#
_entry.id   AF-A0A924G334-F1
#
_cell.length_a   1.000
_cell.length_b   1.000
_cell.length_c   1.000
_cell.angle_alpha   90.00
_cell.angle_beta   90.00
_cell.angle_gamma   90.00
#
_symmetry.space_group_name_H-M   'P 1'
#
loop_
_entity.id
_entity.type
_entity.pdbx_description
1 polymer ?
#
loop_
_entity_poly.entity_id
_entity_poly.type
_entity_poly.pdbx_seq_one_letter_code
_entity_poly.pdbx_strand_id
1 'polypeptide(L)'
;MASRAWRRSASGSAARSAAGRHFVGSSFDCFIPFSLLTGIGLVFGYALLGAGWLVLKTEGELQARARRLGRFALLGVLAAIVIVSLWTPAIDPSIAHRWLSWPNLAFLAPVPIVTALLAWFIWRALSGRGEAGQFVGAVGLFLVSYLGIAISLWPMIVSHHYTLWQAASSESTQAFLPVGTLFLLPVILLYTGWSYWVFRGKVWADIGYH
;
A
#
# COMPACT_ATOMS: atom_id res chain seq x y z
N MET A 1 -23.91 19.37 14.31
CA MET A 1 -23.57 19.45 15.76
C MET A 1 -22.65 18.31 16.25
N ALA A 2 -22.61 17.14 15.60
CA ALA A 2 -21.72 16.03 15.96
C ALA A 2 -20.21 16.28 15.75
N SER A 3 -19.82 17.21 14.87
CA SER A 3 -18.41 17.51 14.55
C SER A 3 -17.66 18.31 15.62
N ARG A 4 -18.37 19.01 16.52
CA ARG A 4 -17.76 19.76 17.64
C ARG A 4 -17.59 18.91 18.90
N ALA A 5 -18.43 17.90 19.09
CA ALA A 5 -18.35 16.97 20.23
C ALA A 5 -17.12 16.05 20.11
N TRP A 6 -16.82 15.55 18.90
CA TRP A 6 -15.64 14.74 18.64
C TRP A 6 -14.32 15.53 18.83
N ARG A 7 -14.29 16.79 18.38
CA ARG A 7 -13.10 17.66 18.51
C ARG A 7 -12.80 18.04 19.96
N ARG A 8 -13.81 18.23 20.81
CA ARG A 8 -13.65 18.49 22.27
C ARG A 8 -13.23 17.26 23.06
N SER A 9 -13.73 16.07 22.71
CA SER A 9 -13.29 14.80 23.32
C SER A 9 -11.83 14.49 22.96
N ALA A 10 -11.45 14.66 21.69
CA ALA A 10 -10.08 14.46 21.22
C ALA A 10 -9.09 15.49 21.80
N SER A 11 -9.49 16.76 21.99
CA SER A 11 -8.61 17.77 22.59
C SER A 11 -8.42 17.59 24.10
N GLY A 12 -9.42 17.09 24.82
CA GLY A 12 -9.37 16.93 26.28
C GLY A 12 -8.66 15.66 26.75
N SER A 13 -8.55 14.65 25.90
CA SER A 13 -7.71 13.45 26.12
C SER A 13 -6.29 13.67 25.61
N ALA A 14 -6.11 14.21 24.39
CA ALA A 14 -4.78 14.43 23.81
C ALA A 14 -3.92 15.44 24.59
N ALA A 15 -4.53 16.47 25.20
CA ALA A 15 -3.79 17.47 25.99
C ALA A 15 -3.25 16.92 27.33
N ARG A 16 -3.79 15.81 27.84
CA ARG A 16 -3.28 15.14 29.05
C ARG A 16 -2.23 14.06 28.76
N SER A 17 -2.05 13.69 27.50
CA SER A 17 -1.20 12.57 27.07
C SER A 17 0.21 12.95 26.66
N ALA A 18 0.54 14.24 26.53
CA ALA A 18 1.87 14.69 26.12
C ALA A 18 2.91 14.74 27.26
N ALA A 19 2.50 14.50 28.51
CA ALA A 19 3.38 14.62 29.69
C ALA A 19 4.17 13.33 30.01
N GLY A 20 3.89 12.20 29.35
CA GLY A 20 4.63 10.96 29.52
C GLY A 20 4.48 10.09 28.28
N ARG A 21 5.54 9.38 27.87
CA ARG A 21 5.59 8.52 26.66
C ARG A 21 4.70 7.26 26.77
N HIS A 22 3.54 7.35 27.42
CA HIS A 22 2.62 6.26 27.65
C HIS A 22 1.45 6.36 26.68
N PHE A 23 1.17 5.24 26.00
CA PHE A 23 -0.02 5.09 25.19
C PHE A 23 -1.24 5.03 26.11
N VAL A 24 -2.21 5.93 25.90
CA VAL A 24 -3.44 6.04 26.70
C VAL A 24 -4.68 5.56 25.92
N GLY A 25 -4.47 4.85 24.80
CA GLY A 25 -5.55 4.27 24.00
C GLY A 25 -5.95 2.86 24.43
N SER A 26 -7.10 2.40 23.97
CA SER A 26 -7.56 1.00 24.09
C SER A 26 -7.11 0.19 22.88
N SER A 27 -6.90 -1.13 23.04
CA SER A 27 -6.56 -2.03 21.93
C SER A 27 -7.60 -2.03 20.80
N PHE A 28 -8.84 -1.61 21.08
CA PHE A 28 -9.92 -1.53 20.10
C PHE A 28 -9.99 -0.19 19.36
N ASP A 29 -9.15 0.79 19.69
CA ASP A 29 -9.14 2.11 19.01
C ASP A 29 -8.70 2.01 17.54
N CYS A 30 -8.14 0.88 17.13
CA CYS A 30 -7.80 0.60 15.74
C CYS A 30 -9.04 0.34 14.85
N PHE A 31 -10.20 -0.02 15.43
CA PHE A 31 -11.44 -0.32 14.70
C PHE A 31 -12.25 0.94 14.34
N ILE A 32 -11.57 2.00 13.89
CA ILE A 32 -12.21 3.18 13.34
C ILE A 32 -12.51 2.99 11.85
N PRO A 33 -13.58 3.63 11.31
CA PRO A 33 -14.02 3.41 9.92
C PRO A 33 -12.91 3.59 8.87
N PHE A 34 -12.04 4.59 9.05
CA PHE A 34 -10.93 4.83 8.14
C PHE A 34 -9.89 3.69 8.14
N SER A 35 -9.54 3.16 9.31
CA SER A 35 -8.63 2.02 9.45
C SER A 35 -9.24 0.73 8.91
N LEU A 36 -10.54 0.51 9.12
CA LEU A 36 -11.23 -0.66 8.57
C LEU A 36 -11.29 -0.62 7.05
N LEU A 37 -11.62 0.55 6.47
CA LEU A 37 -11.64 0.77 5.02
C LEU A 37 -10.28 0.49 4.38
N THR A 38 -9.21 1.03 4.97
CA THR A 38 -7.84 0.82 4.45
C THR A 38 -7.43 -0.64 4.57
N GLY A 39 -7.81 -1.34 5.65
CA GLY A 39 -7.64 -2.79 5.79
C GLY A 39 -8.37 -3.58 4.70
N ILE A 40 -9.63 -3.25 4.40
CA ILE A 40 -10.40 -3.87 3.31
C ILE A 40 -9.73 -3.59 1.95
N GLY A 41 -9.26 -2.37 1.72
CA GLY A 41 -8.52 -2.00 0.52
C GLY A 41 -7.26 -2.85 0.34
N LEU A 42 -6.53 -3.13 1.42
CA LEU A 42 -5.35 -4.00 1.41
C LEU A 42 -5.69 -5.44 1.04
N VAL A 43 -6.81 -5.98 1.55
CA VAL A 43 -7.30 -7.32 1.17
C VAL A 43 -7.54 -7.41 -0.34
N PHE A 44 -8.19 -6.40 -0.93
CA PHE A 44 -8.36 -6.33 -2.39
C PHE A 44 -7.02 -6.22 -3.12
N GLY A 45 -6.06 -5.47 -2.58
CA GLY A 45 -4.72 -5.36 -3.14
C GLY A 45 -3.99 -6.69 -3.18
N TYR A 46 -4.00 -7.45 -2.07
CA TYR A 46 -3.41 -8.78 -2.03
C TYR A 46 -4.15 -9.78 -2.92
N ALA A 47 -5.47 -9.69 -3.01
CA ALA A 47 -6.26 -10.49 -3.95
C ALA A 47 -5.87 -10.19 -5.41
N LEU A 48 -5.58 -8.93 -5.76
CA LEU A 48 -5.12 -8.54 -7.10
C LEU A 48 -3.73 -9.11 -7.41
N LEU A 49 -2.77 -9.00 -6.48
CA LEU A 49 -1.43 -9.59 -6.63
C LEU A 49 -1.51 -11.12 -6.77
N GLY A 50 -2.32 -11.77 -5.93
CA GLY A 50 -2.55 -13.21 -5.98
C GLY A 50 -3.22 -13.65 -7.28
N ALA A 51 -4.22 -12.92 -7.77
CA ALA A 51 -4.84 -13.18 -9.06
C ALA A 51 -3.84 -13.06 -10.21
N GLY A 52 -2.99 -12.02 -10.20
CA GLY A 52 -1.94 -11.87 -11.21
C GLY A 52 -0.91 -12.99 -11.19
N TRP A 53 -0.52 -13.44 -10.00
CA TRP A 53 0.35 -14.60 -9.82
C TRP A 53 -0.29 -15.89 -10.35
N LEU A 54 -1.57 -16.13 -10.03
CA LEU A 54 -2.31 -17.29 -10.53
C LEU A 54 -2.39 -17.28 -12.06
N VAL A 55 -2.65 -16.12 -12.69
CA VAL A 55 -2.69 -16.07 -14.16
C VAL A 55 -1.33 -16.37 -14.80
N LEU A 56 -0.22 -16.03 -14.13
CA LEU A 56 1.12 -16.39 -14.56
C LEU A 56 1.41 -17.90 -14.44
N LYS A 57 0.84 -18.57 -13.44
CA LYS A 57 1.18 -19.96 -13.08
C LYS A 57 0.17 -21.01 -13.54
N THR A 58 -1.00 -20.60 -14.01
CA THR A 58 -2.11 -21.49 -14.37
C THR A 58 -2.55 -21.30 -15.82
N GLU A 59 -3.27 -22.28 -16.35
CA GLU A 59 -3.86 -22.25 -17.70
C GLU A 59 -5.36 -22.61 -17.65
N GLY A 60 -6.04 -22.49 -18.80
CA GLY A 60 -7.42 -22.95 -18.98
C GLY A 60 -8.45 -22.22 -18.10
N GLU A 61 -9.37 -22.98 -17.52
CA GLU A 61 -10.50 -22.44 -16.76
C GLU A 61 -10.07 -21.71 -15.48
N LEU A 62 -9.04 -22.22 -14.78
CA LEU A 62 -8.53 -21.62 -13.57
C LEU A 62 -7.90 -20.25 -13.87
N GLN A 63 -7.14 -20.16 -14.95
CA GLN A 63 -6.56 -18.91 -15.42
C GLN A 63 -7.65 -17.89 -15.78
N ALA A 64 -8.71 -18.33 -16.46
CA ALA A 64 -9.86 -17.48 -16.79
C ALA A 64 -10.59 -16.99 -15.52
N ARG A 65 -10.75 -17.85 -14.50
CA ARG A 65 -11.34 -17.47 -13.21
C ARG A 65 -10.47 -16.46 -12.46
N ALA A 66 -9.15 -16.67 -12.44
CA ALA A 66 -8.20 -15.75 -11.83
C ALA A 66 -8.27 -14.36 -12.51
N ARG A 67 -8.38 -14.29 -13.84
CA ARG A 67 -8.60 -13.02 -14.56
C ARG A 67 -9.89 -12.31 -14.13
N ARG A 68 -11.00 -13.04 -13.96
CA ARG A 68 -12.28 -12.45 -13.52
C ARG A 68 -12.18 -11.89 -12.09
N LEU A 69 -11.63 -12.68 -11.17
CA LEU A 69 -11.41 -12.25 -9.78
C LEU A 69 -10.43 -11.08 -9.71
N GLY A 70 -9.39 -11.07 -10.54
CA GLY A 70 -8.44 -9.96 -10.65
C GLY A 70 -9.10 -8.64 -11.08
N ARG A 71 -10.09 -8.67 -11.98
CA ARG A 71 -10.85 -7.46 -12.35
C ARG A 71 -11.67 -6.93 -11.18
N PHE A 72 -12.35 -7.82 -10.44
CA PHE A 72 -13.11 -7.43 -9.25
C PHE A 72 -12.18 -6.86 -8.17
N ALA A 73 -11.03 -7.51 -7.94
CA ALA A 73 -10.03 -7.03 -7.01
C ALA A 73 -9.47 -5.66 -7.39
N LEU A 74 -9.16 -5.44 -8.68
CA LEU A 74 -8.72 -4.14 -9.19
C LEU A 74 -9.77 -3.04 -8.93
N LEU A 75 -11.05 -3.31 -9.19
CA LEU A 75 -12.11 -2.34 -8.90
C LEU A 75 -12.20 -2.03 -7.40
N GLY A 76 -12.05 -3.04 -6.53
CA GLY A 76 -11.98 -2.85 -5.09
C GLY A 76 -10.81 -1.96 -4.65
N VAL A 77 -9.61 -2.19 -5.23
CA VAL A 77 -8.44 -1.35 -4.99
C VAL A 77 -8.68 0.09 -5.44
N LEU A 78 -9.22 0.30 -6.64
CA LEU A 78 -9.49 1.64 -7.16
C LEU A 78 -10.53 2.38 -6.34
N ALA A 79 -11.58 1.70 -5.90
CA ALA A 79 -12.57 2.26 -4.99
C ALA A 79 -11.91 2.68 -3.67
N ALA A 80 -11.07 1.84 -3.07
CA ALA A 80 -10.34 2.17 -1.85
C ALA A 80 -9.42 3.38 -2.04
N ILE A 81 -8.66 3.43 -3.14
CA ILE A 81 -7.78 4.57 -3.48
C ILE A 81 -8.59 5.86 -3.58
N VAL A 82 -9.70 5.87 -4.33
CA VAL A 82 -10.55 7.05 -4.51
C VAL A 82 -11.13 7.50 -3.17
N ILE A 83 -11.71 6.57 -2.40
CA ILE A 83 -12.34 6.90 -1.11
C ILE A 83 -11.29 7.47 -0.16
N VAL A 84 -10.13 6.84 -0.01
CA VAL A 84 -9.06 7.33 0.87
C VAL A 84 -8.55 8.70 0.40
N SER A 85 -8.32 8.87 -0.91
CA SER A 85 -7.81 10.14 -1.46
C SER A 85 -8.77 11.31 -1.24
N LEU A 86 -10.08 11.07 -1.20
CA LEU A 86 -11.09 12.09 -0.87
C LEU A 86 -11.27 12.27 0.63
N TRP A 87 -11.23 11.19 1.41
CA TRP A 87 -11.50 11.20 2.84
C TRP A 87 -10.36 11.82 3.64
N THR A 88 -9.10 11.52 3.31
CA THR A 88 -7.93 12.05 4.02
C THR A 88 -7.90 13.60 4.09
N PRO A 89 -7.98 14.35 2.98
CA PRO A 89 -8.00 15.83 3.04
C PRO A 89 -9.28 16.40 3.67
N ALA A 90 -10.38 15.65 3.65
CA ALA A 90 -11.62 16.07 4.31
C ALA A 90 -11.53 16.02 5.85
N ILE A 91 -10.67 15.15 6.40
CA ILE A 91 -10.45 15.05 7.86
C ILE A 91 -9.38 16.05 8.32
N ASP A 92 -8.28 16.18 7.58
CA ASP A 92 -7.12 16.98 7.98
C ASP A 92 -6.86 18.15 7.01
N PRO A 93 -7.20 19.38 7.40
CA PRO A 93 -6.95 20.58 6.60
C PRO A 93 -5.47 20.80 6.26
N SER A 94 -4.54 20.30 7.08
CA SER A 94 -3.10 20.41 6.81
C SER A 94 -2.69 19.54 5.62
N ILE A 95 -3.29 18.35 5.50
CA ILE A 95 -3.08 17.45 4.36
C ILE A 95 -3.74 18.05 3.11
N ALA A 96 -4.95 18.61 3.24
CA ALA A 96 -5.62 19.29 2.14
C ALA A 96 -4.76 20.44 1.58
N HIS A 97 -4.20 21.27 2.46
CA HIS A 97 -3.29 22.33 2.04
C HIS A 97 -2.04 21.75 1.37
N ARG A 98 -1.41 20.71 1.92
CA ARG A 98 -0.23 20.08 1.31
C ARG A 98 -0.50 19.52 -0.08
N TRP A 99 -1.63 18.88 -0.30
CA TRP A 99 -1.94 18.23 -1.57
C TRP A 99 -2.45 19.21 -2.63
N LEU A 100 -3.27 20.19 -2.23
CA LEU A 100 -4.02 21.04 -3.17
C LEU A 100 -3.43 22.44 -3.33
N SER A 101 -2.49 22.86 -2.48
CA SER A 101 -1.82 24.16 -2.65
C SER A 101 -0.88 24.15 -3.85
N TRP A 102 -0.77 25.30 -4.51
CA TRP A 102 0.25 25.53 -5.51
C TRP A 102 1.60 25.86 -4.82
N PRO A 103 2.75 25.30 -5.25
CA PRO A 103 2.98 24.39 -6.39
C PRO A 103 2.90 22.89 -6.06
N ASN A 104 2.63 22.51 -4.80
CA ASN A 104 2.66 21.12 -4.34
C ASN A 104 1.73 20.20 -5.15
N LEU A 105 0.58 20.70 -5.57
CA LEU A 105 -0.34 19.98 -6.45
C LEU A 105 0.34 19.50 -7.74
N ALA A 106 1.19 20.32 -8.37
CA ALA A 106 1.90 19.94 -9.59
C ALA A 106 2.93 18.84 -9.33
N PHE A 107 3.60 18.86 -8.18
CA PHE A 107 4.56 17.84 -7.79
C PHE A 107 3.89 16.51 -7.40
N LEU A 108 2.69 16.56 -6.83
CA LEU A 108 1.93 15.36 -6.44
C LEU A 108 1.07 14.78 -7.57
N ALA A 109 0.64 15.60 -8.54
CA ALA A 109 -0.21 15.18 -9.66
C ALA A 109 0.30 13.96 -10.47
N PRO A 110 1.62 13.72 -10.64
CA PRO A 110 2.10 12.51 -11.27
C PRO A 110 1.64 11.22 -10.57
N VAL A 111 1.44 11.23 -9.25
CA VAL A 111 1.03 10.03 -8.49
C VAL A 111 -0.35 9.50 -8.93
N PRO A 112 -1.45 10.29 -8.91
CA PRO A 112 -2.75 9.83 -9.40
C PRO A 112 -2.74 9.55 -10.90
N ILE A 113 -1.96 10.28 -11.71
CA ILE A 113 -1.83 10.02 -13.16
C ILE A 113 -1.21 8.65 -13.40
N VAL A 114 -0.06 8.35 -12.77
CA VAL A 114 0.61 7.05 -12.91
C VAL A 114 -0.27 5.93 -12.36
N THR A 115 -0.97 6.17 -11.24
CA THR A 115 -1.96 5.24 -10.70
C THR A 115 -3.04 4.89 -11.72
N ALA A 116 -3.61 5.90 -12.39
CA ALA A 116 -4.62 5.69 -13.43
C ALA A 116 -4.08 4.97 -14.66
N LEU A 117 -2.85 5.30 -15.10
CA LEU A 117 -2.18 4.62 -16.21
C LEU A 117 -1.90 3.13 -15.89
N LEU A 118 -1.44 2.84 -14.68
CA LEU A 118 -1.24 1.47 -14.20
C LEU A 118 -2.57 0.72 -14.09
N ALA A 119 -3.60 1.35 -13.55
CA ALA A 119 -4.93 0.76 -13.48
C ALA A 119 -5.47 0.38 -14.87
N TRP A 120 -5.34 1.29 -15.84
CA TRP A 120 -5.69 1.04 -17.24
C TRP A 120 -4.87 -0.10 -17.85
N PHE A 121 -3.55 -0.10 -17.62
CA PHE A 121 -2.66 -1.15 -18.10
C PHE A 121 -3.02 -2.53 -17.51
N ILE A 122 -3.28 -2.62 -16.20
CA ILE A 122 -3.71 -3.86 -15.55
C ILE A 122 -5.05 -4.32 -16.12
N TRP A 123 -6.00 -3.41 -16.31
CA TRP A 123 -7.31 -3.74 -16.91
C TRP A 123 -7.17 -4.33 -18.31
N ARG A 124 -6.29 -3.76 -19.15
CA ARG A 124 -5.96 -4.30 -20.47
C ARG A 124 -5.26 -5.65 -20.37
N ALA A 125 -4.32 -5.82 -19.46
CA ALA A 125 -3.61 -7.08 -19.26
C ALA A 125 -4.55 -8.22 -18.82
N LEU A 126 -5.50 -7.91 -17.91
CA LEU A 126 -6.56 -8.82 -17.49
C LEU A 126 -7.54 -9.17 -18.61
N SER A 127 -7.66 -8.32 -19.63
CA SER A 127 -8.58 -8.48 -20.76
C SER A 127 -7.95 -9.07 -22.01
N GLY A 128 -6.63 -8.96 -22.15
CA GLY A 128 -5.87 -9.51 -23.28
C GLY A 128 -5.31 -10.90 -23.02
N ARG A 129 -4.36 -11.30 -23.87
CA ARG A 129 -3.64 -12.58 -23.77
C ARG A 129 -2.35 -12.52 -22.95
N GLY A 130 -1.87 -11.32 -22.62
CA GLY A 130 -0.68 -11.14 -21.81
C GLY A 130 -0.86 -11.73 -20.41
N GLU A 131 0.12 -12.49 -19.93
CA GLU A 131 0.06 -13.17 -18.63
C GLU A 131 0.78 -12.38 -17.54
N ALA A 132 1.99 -11.88 -17.83
CA ALA A 132 2.82 -11.15 -16.88
C ALA A 132 2.38 -9.70 -16.61
N GLY A 133 1.74 -9.05 -17.58
CA GLY A 133 1.46 -7.61 -17.52
C GLY A 133 0.62 -7.21 -16.31
N GLN A 134 -0.35 -8.03 -15.92
CA GLN A 134 -1.21 -7.71 -14.77
C GLN A 134 -0.45 -7.78 -13.42
N PHE A 135 0.49 -8.72 -13.27
CA PHE A 135 1.25 -8.90 -12.04
C PHE A 135 2.26 -7.77 -11.89
N VAL A 136 2.99 -7.46 -12.96
CA VAL A 136 3.92 -6.31 -13.00
C VAL A 136 3.17 -5.00 -12.76
N GLY A 137 2.01 -4.83 -13.39
CA GLY A 137 1.16 -3.65 -13.17
C GLY A 137 0.67 -3.55 -11.73
N ALA A 138 0.23 -4.65 -11.11
CA ALA A 138 -0.21 -4.68 -9.72
C ALA A 138 0.93 -4.36 -8.73
N VAL A 139 2.14 -4.89 -8.97
CA VAL A 139 3.34 -4.53 -8.20
C VAL A 139 3.62 -3.03 -8.36
N GLY A 140 3.59 -2.50 -9.59
CA GLY A 140 3.74 -1.07 -9.86
C GLY A 140 2.71 -0.22 -9.10
N LEU A 141 1.44 -0.65 -9.08
CA LEU A 141 0.35 0.04 -8.38
C LEU A 141 0.60 0.10 -6.86
N PHE A 142 1.07 -1.01 -6.28
CA PHE A 142 1.49 -1.05 -4.86
C PHE A 142 2.67 -0.12 -4.59
N LEU A 143 3.70 -0.14 -5.44
CA LEU A 143 4.88 0.72 -5.28
C LEU A 143 4.51 2.20 -5.32
N VAL A 144 3.69 2.62 -6.30
CA VAL A 144 3.20 4.00 -6.41
C VAL A 144 2.35 4.39 -5.20
N SER A 145 1.53 3.48 -4.70
CA SER A 145 0.70 3.72 -3.50
C SER A 145 1.56 3.91 -2.25
N TYR A 146 2.57 3.06 -2.02
CA TYR A 146 3.52 3.23 -0.92
C TYR A 146 4.35 4.50 -1.06
N LEU A 147 4.77 4.85 -2.27
CA LEU A 147 5.49 6.09 -2.52
C LEU A 147 4.61 7.32 -2.21
N GLY A 148 3.33 7.27 -2.60
CA GLY A 148 2.36 8.33 -2.26
C GLY A 148 2.20 8.52 -0.75
N ILE A 149 2.17 7.44 0.02
CA ILE A 149 2.15 7.49 1.49
C ILE A 149 3.47 8.09 2.01
N ALA A 150 4.62 7.63 1.52
CA ALA A 150 5.92 8.12 1.96
C ALA A 150 6.09 9.64 1.72
N ILE A 151 5.70 10.11 0.53
CA ILE A 151 5.71 11.55 0.19
C ILE A 151 4.74 12.33 1.09
N SER A 152 3.56 11.79 1.37
CA SER A 152 2.55 12.47 2.18
C SER A 152 2.94 12.60 3.65
N LEU A 153 3.71 11.63 4.17
CA LEU A 153 4.17 11.64 5.55
C LEU A 153 5.44 12.48 5.74
N TRP A 154 6.30 12.58 4.72
CA TRP A 154 7.56 13.32 4.81
C TRP A 154 7.39 14.76 5.35
N PRO A 155 8.20 15.21 6.34
CA PRO A 155 9.30 14.53 7.04
C PRO A 155 8.87 13.83 8.34
N MET A 156 7.57 13.67 8.58
CA MET A 156 7.00 13.07 9.78
C MET A 156 6.92 11.55 9.63
N ILE A 157 7.29 10.81 10.67
CA ILE A 157 7.06 9.35 10.72
C ILE A 157 5.79 9.03 11.52
N VAL A 158 5.53 9.82 12.56
CA VAL A 158 4.24 9.85 13.27
C VAL A 158 3.67 11.25 13.07
N SER A 159 2.57 11.34 12.34
CA SER A 159 1.93 12.62 12.02
C SER A 159 1.74 13.48 13.26
N HIS A 160 2.13 14.75 13.19
CA HIS A 160 2.00 15.76 14.24
C HIS A 160 2.76 15.51 15.55
N HIS A 161 3.55 14.42 15.64
CA HIS A 161 4.25 14.05 16.87
C HIS A 161 5.77 13.91 16.69
N TYR A 162 6.23 13.13 15.71
CA TYR A 162 7.66 12.81 15.57
C TYR A 162 8.11 12.91 14.11
N THR A 163 9.20 13.66 13.91
CA THR A 163 9.95 13.70 12.64
C THR A 163 10.82 12.45 12.49
N LEU A 164 11.21 12.14 11.25
CA LEU A 164 12.16 11.06 10.94
C LEU A 164 13.47 11.18 11.75
N TRP A 165 13.96 12.41 11.92
CA TRP A 165 15.20 12.68 12.65
C TRP A 165 15.08 12.48 14.16
N GLN A 166 13.92 12.83 14.74
CA GLN A 166 13.66 12.62 16.16
C GLN A 166 13.44 11.14 16.52
N ALA A 167 12.95 10.36 15.56
CA ALA A 167 12.76 8.93 15.71
C ALA A 167 13.97 8.10 15.24
N ALA A 168 15.03 8.74 14.75
CA ALA A 168 16.23 8.07 14.28
C ALA A 168 16.97 7.40 15.45
N SER A 169 17.59 6.26 15.18
CA SER A 169 18.50 5.60 16.11
C SER A 169 19.82 6.37 16.24
N SER A 170 20.68 5.96 17.17
CA SER A 170 22.02 6.53 17.29
C SER A 170 22.82 6.35 16.00
N GLU A 171 23.71 7.31 15.68
CA GLU A 171 24.53 7.27 14.46
C GLU A 171 25.32 5.96 14.33
N SER A 172 25.85 5.44 15.44
CA SER A 172 26.56 4.15 15.48
C SER A 172 25.68 2.97 15.05
N THR A 173 24.42 2.94 15.51
CA THR A 173 23.46 1.89 15.13
C THR A 173 23.07 2.03 13.66
N GLN A 174 22.81 3.27 13.23
CA GLN A 174 22.44 3.57 11.85
C GLN A 174 23.59 3.31 10.86
N ALA A 175 24.85 3.44 11.26
CA ALA A 175 26.00 3.09 10.44
C ALA A 175 26.24 1.56 10.40
N PHE A 176 25.92 0.85 11.48
CA PHE A 176 26.09 -0.61 11.57
C PHE A 176 25.05 -1.38 10.74
N LEU A 177 23.76 -1.03 10.83
CA LEU A 177 22.67 -1.69 10.11
C LEU A 177 22.87 -1.82 8.59
N PRO A 178 23.25 -0.76 7.83
CA PRO A 178 23.42 -0.84 6.39
C PRO A 178 24.57 -1.75 5.99
N VAL A 179 25.58 -1.97 6.84
CA VAL A 179 26.63 -2.96 6.56
C VAL A 179 26.00 -4.36 6.49
N GLY A 180 25.19 -4.73 7.50
CA GLY A 180 24.44 -5.97 7.47
C GLY A 180 23.50 -6.06 6.26
N THR A 181 22.75 -4.99 5.99
CA THR A 181 21.84 -4.93 4.83
C THR A 181 22.58 -5.08 3.50
N LEU A 182 23.77 -4.49 3.35
CA LEU A 182 24.57 -4.54 2.12
C LEU A 182 24.97 -5.97 1.75
N PHE A 183 25.19 -6.85 2.72
CA PHE A 183 25.52 -8.26 2.46
C PHE A 183 24.28 -9.16 2.43
N LEU A 184 23.35 -8.98 3.35
CA LEU A 184 22.16 -9.84 3.45
C LEU A 184 21.16 -9.59 2.31
N LEU A 185 20.95 -8.34 1.91
CA LEU A 185 19.96 -8.00 0.88
C LEU A 185 20.30 -8.64 -0.48
N PRO A 186 21.56 -8.58 -1.00
CA PRO A 186 21.91 -9.30 -2.22
C PRO A 186 21.72 -10.81 -2.12
N VAL A 187 22.04 -11.43 -0.98
CA VAL A 187 21.85 -12.88 -0.78
C VAL A 187 20.36 -13.24 -0.82
N ILE A 188 19.51 -12.48 -0.14
CA ILE A 188 18.06 -12.67 -0.16
C ILE A 188 17.51 -12.51 -1.59
N LEU A 189 17.96 -11.48 -2.32
CA LEU A 189 17.54 -11.23 -3.69
C LEU A 189 18.02 -12.31 -4.65
N LEU A 190 19.27 -12.79 -4.51
CA LEU A 190 19.83 -13.89 -5.30
C LEU A 190 19.03 -15.18 -5.08
N TYR A 191 18.78 -15.55 -3.82
CA TYR A 191 18.00 -16.74 -3.50
C TYR A 191 16.56 -16.63 -4.00
N THR A 192 15.92 -15.47 -3.82
CA THR A 192 14.57 -15.22 -4.33
C THR A 192 14.54 -15.32 -5.85
N GLY A 193 15.48 -14.67 -6.55
CA GLY A 193 15.59 -14.73 -8.00
C GLY A 193 15.84 -16.15 -8.51
N TRP A 194 16.74 -16.89 -7.85
CA TRP A 194 17.01 -18.29 -8.16
C TRP A 194 15.78 -19.17 -7.97
N SER A 195 15.06 -19.02 -6.86
CA SER A 195 13.80 -19.75 -6.61
C SER A 195 12.76 -19.48 -7.71
N TYR A 196 12.57 -18.22 -8.11
CA TYR A 196 11.68 -17.86 -9.20
C TYR A 196 12.13 -18.43 -10.55
N TRP A 197 13.45 -18.50 -10.79
CA TRP A 197 14.01 -19.10 -12.00
C TRP A 197 13.80 -20.62 -12.05
N VAL A 198 14.04 -21.32 -10.93
CA VAL A 198 13.83 -22.76 -10.79
C VAL A 198 12.35 -23.10 -10.99
N PHE A 199 11.44 -22.35 -10.35
CA PHE A 199 9.99 -22.59 -10.40
C PHE A 199 9.26 -21.79 -11.47
N ARG A 200 9.92 -21.41 -12.57
CA ARG A 200 9.32 -20.53 -13.59
C ARG A 200 8.15 -21.17 -14.36
N GLY A 201 8.09 -22.49 -14.43
CA GLY A 201 7.06 -23.24 -15.15
C GLY A 201 5.63 -23.03 -14.60
N LYS A 202 4.64 -23.38 -15.43
CA LYS A 202 3.24 -23.43 -15.04
C LYS A 202 2.91 -24.76 -14.37
N VAL A 203 1.88 -24.75 -13.53
CA VAL A 203 1.39 -25.91 -12.80
C VAL A 203 0.27 -26.56 -13.62
N TRP A 204 0.42 -27.86 -13.91
CA TRP A 204 -0.54 -28.66 -14.68
C TRP A 204 -1.40 -29.47 -13.72
N ALA A 205 -2.70 -29.59 -14.03
CA ALA A 205 -3.60 -30.46 -13.26
C ALA A 205 -3.35 -31.95 -13.55
N ASP A 206 -2.74 -32.30 -14.68
CA ASP A 206 -2.52 -33.69 -15.11
C ASP A 206 -1.35 -34.41 -14.40
N ILE A 207 -0.76 -33.80 -13.37
CA ILE A 207 0.32 -34.43 -12.58
C ILE A 207 -0.27 -34.99 -11.27
N GLY A 208 -1.02 -36.10 -11.39
CA GLY A 208 -1.39 -37.04 -10.31
C GLY A 208 -2.85 -36.94 -9.82
N TYR A 209 -3.59 -38.03 -9.55
CA TYR A 209 -3.32 -39.47 -9.45
C TYR A 209 -4.60 -40.24 -9.85
N HIS A 210 -4.48 -41.33 -10.63
CA HIS A 210 -5.49 -42.39 -10.62
C HIS A 210 -5.35 -43.24 -9.35
#